data_AF-A0A212D4A2-F1
#
_entry.id   AF-A0A212D4A2-F1
#
_cell.length_a   1.000
_cell.length_b   1.000
_cell.length_c   1.000
_cell.angle_alpha   90.00
_cell.angle_beta   90.00
_cell.angle_gamma   90.00
#
_symmetry.space_group_name_H-M   'P 1'
#
loop_
_entity.id
_entity.type
_entity.pdbx_description
1 polymer ?
#
loop_
_entity_poly.entity_id
_entity_poly.type
_entity_poly.pdbx_seq_one_letter_code
_entity_poly.pdbx_strand_id
1 'polypeptide(L)'
;MVLLQWPMECEFSDSSTSDPPKTHLTHHRISDREVTLRCWALGFYPKEITLTWQRDGEDQTQDMELVETRPSGDGSFQKWAALVVPSGEEQRYMCRVQHEGLQEPLTLRWEPPQPSFFIMGIIVGLVLLIVTGAVVTGAVIWRKKHSGRERREGSEFSCLTGQISGPGGSLTALLLESTLHTLVESELMLRLTLL
;
A
#
# COMPACT_ATOMS: atom_id res chain seq x y z
N MET A 1 1.91 68.11 -36.45
CA MET A 1 1.13 68.13 -35.21
C MET A 1 0.48 66.77 -35.07
N VAL A 2 1.28 65.84 -34.53
CA VAL A 2 1.00 65.08 -33.30
C VAL A 2 0.42 63.70 -33.65
N LEU A 3 1.36 62.76 -33.75
CA LEU A 3 1.14 61.36 -33.40
C LEU A 3 0.77 61.32 -31.91
N LEU A 4 -0.45 60.92 -31.57
CA LEU A 4 -0.81 60.34 -30.27
C LEU A 4 -1.89 59.31 -30.59
N GLN A 5 -1.47 58.09 -30.94
CA GLN A 5 -1.38 57.01 -29.96
C GLN A 5 -2.76 56.78 -29.34
N TRP A 6 -3.59 56.00 -30.04
CA TRP A 6 -4.67 55.29 -29.38
C TRP A 6 -4.05 54.60 -28.16
N PRO A 7 -4.59 54.78 -26.94
CA PRO A 7 -4.00 54.10 -25.82
C PRO A 7 -4.20 52.60 -26.04
N MET A 8 -3.16 51.85 -25.70
CA MET A 8 -3.31 50.48 -25.26
C MET A 8 -4.19 50.52 -23.99
N GLU A 9 -5.50 50.71 -24.12
CA GLU A 9 -6.40 50.23 -23.10
C GLU A 9 -6.25 48.72 -23.12
N CYS A 10 -5.56 48.24 -22.10
CA CYS A 10 -5.18 46.87 -21.85
C CYS A 10 -6.19 45.91 -22.46
N GLU A 11 -5.72 44.87 -23.15
CA GLU A 11 -6.42 43.60 -23.11
C GLU A 11 -6.78 43.38 -21.65
N PHE A 12 -8.05 43.61 -21.31
CA PHE A 12 -8.66 43.12 -20.11
C PHE A 12 -8.64 41.61 -20.32
N SER A 13 -7.47 41.03 -20.03
CA SER A 13 -7.37 39.65 -19.67
C SER A 13 -8.17 39.58 -18.38
N ASP A 14 -9.49 39.40 -18.51
CA ASP A 14 -10.25 38.80 -17.45
C ASP A 14 -9.71 37.37 -17.36
N SER A 15 -8.55 37.26 -16.73
CA SER A 15 -8.07 36.03 -16.15
C SER A 15 -9.05 35.78 -15.02
N SER A 16 -10.25 35.29 -15.35
CA SER A 16 -11.00 34.47 -14.43
C SER A 16 -10.05 33.34 -14.07
N THR A 17 -9.33 33.49 -12.95
CA THR A 17 -8.33 32.53 -12.52
C THR A 17 -9.07 31.24 -12.26
N SER A 18 -9.03 30.33 -13.23
CA SER A 18 -9.56 29.01 -13.06
C SER A 18 -8.49 28.16 -12.40
N ASP A 19 -8.85 27.61 -11.26
CA ASP A 19 -7.99 26.71 -10.51
C ASP A 19 -8.36 25.27 -10.88
N PRO A 20 -7.43 24.48 -11.47
CA PRO A 20 -7.71 23.11 -11.85
C PRO A 20 -7.93 22.21 -10.63
N PRO A 21 -8.77 21.17 -10.73
CA PRO A 21 -9.03 20.26 -9.63
C PRO A 21 -7.83 19.39 -9.31
N LYS A 22 -7.55 19.24 -8.02
CA LYS A 22 -6.72 18.15 -7.51
C LYS A 22 -7.55 16.89 -7.41
N THR A 23 -7.21 15.89 -8.21
CA THR A 23 -8.01 14.67 -8.32
C THR A 23 -7.33 13.45 -7.76
N HIS A 24 -8.09 12.51 -7.21
CA HIS A 24 -7.59 11.20 -6.81
C HIS A 24 -8.70 10.15 -6.81
N LEU A 25 -8.31 8.88 -6.86
CA LEU A 25 -9.20 7.73 -6.78
C LEU A 25 -9.08 7.06 -5.42
N THR A 26 -10.24 6.70 -4.86
CA THR A 26 -10.34 5.86 -3.66
C THR A 26 -11.05 4.57 -4.02
N HIS A 27 -10.59 3.47 -3.43
CA HIS A 27 -11.10 2.12 -3.62
C HIS A 27 -11.52 1.57 -2.27
N HIS A 28 -12.78 1.16 -2.16
CA HIS A 28 -13.34 0.60 -0.94
C HIS A 28 -13.98 -0.77 -1.24
N ARG A 29 -13.51 -1.84 -0.59
CA ARG A 29 -14.11 -3.17 -0.75
C ARG A 29 -15.40 -3.24 0.04
N ILE A 30 -16.50 -3.58 -0.62
CA ILE A 30 -17.80 -3.84 0.03
C ILE A 30 -17.91 -5.33 0.37
N SER A 31 -17.53 -6.18 -0.58
CA SER A 31 -17.53 -7.64 -0.46
C SER A 31 -16.43 -8.25 -1.34
N ASP A 32 -16.31 -9.58 -1.33
CA ASP A 32 -15.41 -10.29 -2.25
C ASP A 32 -15.77 -10.10 -3.73
N ARG A 33 -17.02 -9.67 -4.01
CA ARG A 33 -17.56 -9.53 -5.37
C ARG A 33 -17.71 -8.09 -5.83
N GLU A 34 -17.74 -7.13 -4.91
CA GLU A 34 -18.09 -5.75 -5.21
C GLU A 34 -17.18 -4.77 -4.49
N VAL A 35 -16.79 -3.73 -5.21
CA VAL A 35 -15.98 -2.63 -4.70
C VAL A 35 -16.56 -1.29 -5.14
N THR A 36 -16.43 -0.29 -4.30
CA THR A 36 -16.76 1.10 -4.64
C THR A 36 -15.50 1.80 -5.11
N LEU A 37 -15.53 2.30 -6.34
CA LEU A 37 -14.57 3.27 -6.82
C LEU A 37 -15.14 4.67 -6.66
N ARG A 38 -14.36 5.59 -6.09
CA ARG A 38 -14.77 6.99 -5.91
C ARG A 38 -13.71 7.94 -6.41
N CYS A 39 -14.11 8.81 -7.31
CA CYS A 39 -13.32 9.85 -7.95
C CYS A 39 -13.57 11.18 -7.27
N TRP A 40 -12.51 11.78 -6.74
CA TRP A 40 -12.55 13.07 -6.08
C TRP A 40 -11.99 14.15 -6.97
N ALA A 41 -12.60 15.34 -6.91
CA ALA A 41 -12.07 16.60 -7.42
C ALA A 41 -12.13 17.63 -6.29
N LEU A 42 -10.98 18.19 -5.91
CA LEU A 42 -10.83 19.07 -4.76
C LEU A 42 -10.16 20.39 -5.18
N GLY A 43 -10.50 21.47 -4.49
CA GLY A 43 -9.75 22.74 -4.57
C GLY A 43 -9.86 23.44 -5.92
N PHE A 44 -10.98 23.28 -6.64
CA PHE A 44 -11.16 23.84 -7.97
C PHE A 44 -12.05 25.09 -7.96
N TYR A 45 -11.87 25.93 -8.98
CA TYR A 45 -12.70 27.09 -9.26
C TYR A 45 -12.78 27.32 -10.77
N PRO A 46 -13.95 27.64 -11.35
CA PRO A 46 -15.27 27.85 -10.75
C PRO A 46 -15.97 26.52 -10.44
N LYS A 47 -17.21 26.59 -9.94
CA LYS A 47 -17.97 25.43 -9.44
C LYS A 47 -18.38 24.43 -10.53
N GLU A 48 -18.39 24.86 -11.78
CA GLU A 48 -18.78 24.07 -12.94
C GLU A 48 -17.74 22.99 -13.24
N ILE A 49 -18.04 21.75 -12.86
CA ILE A 49 -17.20 20.57 -13.11
C ILE A 49 -18.08 19.38 -13.48
N THR A 50 -17.57 18.56 -14.41
CA THR A 50 -18.20 17.30 -14.81
C THR A 50 -17.30 16.13 -14.44
N LEU A 51 -17.87 15.17 -13.70
CA LEU A 51 -17.24 13.90 -13.34
C LEU A 51 -18.06 12.78 -13.97
N THR A 52 -17.45 12.00 -14.85
CA THR A 52 -18.12 10.91 -15.57
C THR A 52 -17.34 9.62 -15.37
N TRP A 53 -18.03 8.55 -14.99
CA TRP A 53 -17.45 7.21 -15.03
C TRP A 53 -17.61 6.62 -16.42
N GLN A 54 -16.55 6.02 -16.95
CA GLN A 54 -16.55 5.32 -18.24
C GLN A 54 -16.10 3.89 -18.04
N ARG A 55 -16.76 2.95 -18.71
CA ARG A 55 -16.31 1.56 -18.84
C ARG A 55 -16.04 1.29 -20.31
N ASP A 56 -14.81 0.91 -20.65
CA ASP A 56 -14.41 0.61 -22.04
C ASP A 56 -14.77 1.73 -23.04
N GLY A 57 -14.81 2.98 -22.58
CA GLY A 57 -15.15 4.17 -23.36
C GLY A 57 -16.62 4.60 -23.32
N GLU A 58 -17.51 3.81 -22.72
CA GLU A 58 -18.93 4.13 -22.58
C GLU A 58 -19.26 4.76 -21.22
N ASP A 59 -19.96 5.89 -21.24
CA ASP A 59 -20.40 6.62 -20.05
C ASP A 59 -21.37 5.79 -19.20
N GLN A 60 -21.07 5.67 -17.91
CA GLN A 60 -21.87 4.95 -16.91
C GLN A 60 -22.81 5.92 -16.20
N THR A 61 -24.09 5.56 -16.13
CA THR A 61 -25.14 6.32 -15.43
C THR A 61 -25.87 5.50 -14.38
N GLN A 62 -25.82 4.17 -14.47
CA GLN A 62 -26.39 3.22 -13.51
C GLN A 62 -25.42 3.05 -12.32
N ASP A 63 -25.98 2.99 -11.11
CA ASP A 63 -25.24 2.82 -9.84
C ASP A 63 -24.18 3.90 -9.55
N MET A 64 -24.28 5.04 -10.25
CA MET A 64 -23.42 6.19 -10.02
C MET A 64 -24.02 7.11 -8.94
N GLU A 65 -23.34 7.22 -7.82
CA GLU A 65 -23.63 8.25 -6.82
C GLU A 65 -22.81 9.50 -7.16
N LEU A 66 -23.47 10.52 -7.72
CA LEU A 66 -22.87 11.82 -7.92
C LEU A 66 -23.27 12.74 -6.76
N VAL A 67 -22.30 13.26 -6.04
CA VAL A 67 -22.57 14.26 -5.01
C VAL A 67 -22.52 15.66 -5.60
N GLU A 68 -23.49 16.48 -5.16
CA GLU A 68 -23.58 17.90 -5.49
C GLU A 68 -22.28 18.63 -5.14
N THR A 69 -21.88 19.62 -5.94
CA THR A 69 -20.66 20.39 -5.69
C THR A 69 -20.76 21.12 -4.35
N ARG A 70 -19.84 20.83 -3.43
CA ARG A 70 -19.81 21.44 -2.09
C ARG A 70 -18.72 22.51 -2.01
N PRO A 71 -18.95 23.63 -1.31
CA PRO A 71 -17.88 24.58 -1.01
C PRO A 71 -16.90 23.97 0.01
N SER A 72 -15.61 24.29 -0.14
CA SER A 72 -14.52 23.83 0.75
C SER A 72 -14.25 24.79 1.92
N GLY A 73 -14.78 26.01 1.88
CA GLY A 73 -14.66 27.03 2.93
C GLY A 73 -13.55 28.07 2.71
N ASP A 74 -12.62 27.80 1.80
CA ASP A 74 -11.54 28.69 1.35
C ASP A 74 -11.87 29.46 0.05
N GLY A 75 -13.12 29.35 -0.42
CA GLY A 75 -13.56 29.89 -1.71
C GLY A 75 -13.48 28.90 -2.88
N SER A 76 -12.87 27.73 -2.67
CA SER A 76 -12.82 26.64 -3.65
C SER A 76 -14.00 25.68 -3.51
N PHE A 77 -14.12 24.78 -4.49
CA PHE A 77 -15.15 23.75 -4.52
C PHE A 77 -14.55 22.34 -4.45
N GLN A 78 -15.39 21.40 -4.03
CA GLN A 78 -15.11 19.97 -4.03
C GLN A 78 -16.31 19.20 -4.57
N LYS A 79 -16.06 18.12 -5.32
CA LYS A 79 -17.07 17.23 -5.87
C LYS A 79 -16.52 15.82 -5.94
N TRP A 80 -17.40 14.83 -5.87
CA TRP A 80 -17.01 13.44 -6.09
C TRP A 80 -18.11 12.64 -6.78
N ALA A 81 -17.69 11.59 -7.48
CA ALA A 81 -18.56 10.61 -8.11
C ALA A 81 -18.11 9.21 -7.69
N ALA A 82 -19.03 8.39 -7.19
CA ALA A 82 -18.77 6.99 -6.84
C ALA A 82 -19.55 6.04 -7.73
N LEU A 83 -18.99 4.86 -7.96
CA LEU A 83 -19.58 3.78 -8.74
C LEU A 83 -19.25 2.44 -8.06
N VAL A 84 -20.23 1.56 -7.95
CA VAL A 84 -20.03 0.17 -7.53
C VAL A 84 -19.66 -0.66 -8.75
N VAL A 85 -18.58 -1.43 -8.65
CA VAL A 85 -18.05 -2.26 -9.74
C VAL A 85 -17.74 -3.67 -9.26
N PRO A 86 -17.75 -4.67 -10.16
CA PRO A 86 -17.31 -6.01 -9.83
C PRO A 86 -15.83 -6.03 -9.42
N SER A 87 -15.53 -6.77 -8.35
CA SER A 87 -14.15 -7.05 -7.91
C SER A 87 -13.37 -7.75 -9.02
N GLY A 88 -12.18 -7.25 -9.34
CA GLY A 88 -11.33 -7.73 -10.44
C GLY A 88 -11.56 -7.04 -11.79
N GLU A 89 -12.62 -6.24 -11.94
CA GLU A 89 -12.89 -5.46 -13.15
C GLU A 89 -12.61 -3.96 -12.99
N GLU A 90 -12.08 -3.51 -11.85
CA GLU A 90 -11.91 -2.10 -11.50
C GLU A 90 -11.09 -1.32 -12.53
N GLN A 91 -10.13 -2.02 -13.14
CA GLN A 91 -9.23 -1.52 -14.18
C GLN A 91 -9.91 -1.13 -15.49
N ARG A 92 -11.12 -1.65 -15.75
CA ARG A 92 -11.94 -1.31 -16.93
C ARG A 92 -12.66 0.01 -16.78
N TYR A 93 -12.74 0.52 -15.55
CA TYR A 93 -13.45 1.74 -15.21
C TYR A 93 -12.47 2.92 -15.11
N MET A 94 -12.87 4.03 -15.69
CA MET A 94 -12.09 5.26 -15.72
C MET A 94 -12.97 6.44 -15.29
N CYS A 95 -12.44 7.33 -14.46
CA CYS A 95 -13.11 8.59 -14.16
C CYS A 95 -12.58 9.68 -15.09
N ARG A 96 -13.47 10.26 -15.89
CA ARG A 96 -13.19 11.41 -16.74
C ARG A 96 -13.62 12.69 -16.03
N VAL A 97 -12.69 13.63 -15.90
CA VAL A 97 -12.87 14.91 -15.23
C VAL A 97 -12.75 16.03 -16.26
N GLN A 98 -13.79 16.85 -16.36
CA GLN A 98 -13.81 18.02 -17.24
C GLN A 98 -14.05 19.27 -16.39
N HIS A 99 -13.15 20.23 -16.53
CA HIS A 99 -13.15 21.50 -15.81
C HIS A 99 -12.39 22.53 -16.67
N GLU A 100 -12.79 23.79 -16.63
CA GLU A 100 -12.19 24.82 -17.49
C GLU A 100 -10.72 25.13 -17.16
N GLY A 101 -10.29 24.84 -15.92
CA GLY A 101 -8.89 24.99 -15.49
C GLY A 101 -7.97 23.90 -16.05
N LEU A 102 -8.53 22.84 -16.66
CA LEU A 102 -7.77 21.79 -17.32
C LEU A 102 -7.67 22.08 -18.82
N GLN A 103 -6.46 22.06 -19.37
CA GLN A 103 -6.24 22.19 -20.82
C GLN A 103 -6.89 21.03 -21.60
N GLU A 104 -6.89 19.84 -21.01
CA GLU A 104 -7.49 18.63 -21.55
C GLU A 104 -8.23 17.86 -20.46
N PRO A 105 -9.30 17.11 -20.79
CA PRO A 105 -10.00 16.26 -19.82
C PRO A 105 -9.05 15.27 -19.15
N LEU A 106 -9.04 15.25 -17.82
CA LEU A 106 -8.21 14.31 -17.07
C LEU A 106 -8.93 12.96 -16.97
N THR A 107 -8.23 11.88 -17.27
CA THR A 107 -8.76 10.52 -17.13
C THR A 107 -7.98 9.77 -16.08
N LEU A 108 -8.67 9.35 -15.02
CA LEU A 108 -8.09 8.60 -13.91
C LEU A 108 -8.51 7.14 -13.99
N ARG A 109 -7.54 6.25 -13.77
CA ARG A 109 -7.74 4.81 -13.68
C ARG A 109 -7.26 4.32 -12.32
N TRP A 110 -7.96 3.36 -11.74
CA TRP A 110 -7.51 2.71 -10.52
C TRP A 110 -6.18 1.98 -10.77
N GLU A 111 -5.29 1.88 -9.81
CA GLU A 111 -4.07 1.07 -9.90
C GLU A 111 -3.90 0.31 -8.58
N PRO A 112 -3.78 -1.03 -8.59
CA PRO A 112 -3.55 -1.78 -7.37
C PRO A 112 -2.22 -1.37 -6.74
N PRO A 113 -2.12 -1.39 -5.40
CA PRO A 113 -0.85 -1.15 -4.73
C PRO A 113 0.17 -2.18 -5.22
N GLN A 114 1.23 -1.70 -5.88
CA GLN A 114 2.29 -2.58 -6.35
C GLN A 114 3.04 -3.16 -5.14
N PRO A 115 3.30 -4.49 -5.11
CA PRO A 115 4.15 -5.06 -4.10
C PRO A 115 5.54 -4.41 -4.22
N SER A 116 5.95 -3.68 -3.19
CA SER A 116 7.22 -2.95 -3.26
C SER A 116 8.38 -3.93 -3.38
N PHE A 117 9.39 -3.57 -4.17
CA PHE A 117 10.61 -4.37 -4.33
C PHE A 117 11.25 -4.70 -2.98
N PHE A 118 11.15 -3.79 -2.01
CA PHE A 118 11.61 -4.00 -0.65
C PHE A 118 10.86 -5.13 0.06
N ILE A 119 9.53 -5.21 -0.09
CA ILE A 119 8.73 -6.30 0.49
C ILE A 119 9.15 -7.65 -0.11
N MET A 120 9.30 -7.73 -1.44
CA MET A 120 9.78 -8.96 -2.10
C MET A 120 11.20 -9.33 -1.70
N GLY A 121 12.10 -8.34 -1.56
CA GLY A 121 13.48 -8.54 -1.13
C GLY A 121 13.56 -9.06 0.31
N ILE A 122 12.74 -8.53 1.22
CA ILE A 122 12.68 -9.00 2.61
C ILE A 122 12.20 -10.46 2.66
N ILE A 123 11.15 -10.81 1.91
CA ILE A 123 10.62 -12.18 1.87
C ILE A 123 11.69 -13.17 1.38
N VAL A 124 12.36 -12.86 0.27
CA VAL A 124 13.42 -13.72 -0.28
C VAL A 124 14.61 -13.83 0.69
N GLY A 125 15.00 -12.72 1.31
CA GLY A 125 16.08 -12.69 2.31
C GLY A 125 15.77 -13.56 3.52
N LEU A 126 14.56 -13.47 4.08
CA LEU A 126 14.13 -14.29 5.22
C LEU A 126 14.12 -15.78 4.87
N VAL A 127 13.61 -16.15 3.69
CA VAL A 127 13.61 -17.55 3.23
C VAL A 127 15.04 -18.10 3.11
N LEU A 128 15.96 -17.32 2.54
CA LEU A 128 17.37 -17.73 2.42
C LEU A 128 18.05 -17.89 3.79
N LEU A 129 17.79 -17.00 4.73
CA LEU A 129 18.33 -17.10 6.09
C LEU A 129 17.83 -18.35 6.83
N ILE A 130 16.54 -18.68 6.70
CA ILE A 130 15.96 -19.88 7.32
C ILE A 130 16.57 -21.16 6.70
N VAL A 131 16.65 -21.23 5.37
CA VAL A 131 17.21 -22.40 4.67
C VAL A 131 18.68 -22.60 5.02
N THR A 132 19.48 -21.54 4.98
CA THR A 132 20.92 -21.61 5.33
C THR A 132 21.10 -21.99 6.80
N GLY A 133 20.33 -21.41 7.71
CA GLY A 133 20.34 -21.77 9.13
C GLY A 133 20.03 -23.24 9.39
N ALA A 134 19.02 -23.80 8.71
CA ALA A 134 18.66 -25.21 8.82
C ALA A 134 19.76 -26.15 8.30
N VAL A 135 20.38 -25.82 7.16
CA VAL A 135 21.50 -26.58 6.58
C VAL A 135 22.71 -26.57 7.51
N VAL A 136 23.08 -25.41 8.04
CA VAL A 136 24.22 -25.28 8.98
C VAL A 136 23.94 -26.08 10.24
N THR A 137 22.75 -25.96 10.83
CA THR A 137 22.37 -26.71 12.03
C THR A 137 22.38 -28.22 11.78
N GLY A 138 21.83 -28.67 10.65
CA GLY A 138 21.84 -30.08 10.23
C GLY A 138 23.26 -30.61 10.03
N ALA A 139 24.14 -29.84 9.37
CA ALA A 139 25.53 -30.22 9.14
C ALA A 139 26.34 -30.32 10.44
N VAL A 140 26.11 -29.41 11.39
CA VAL A 140 26.76 -29.44 12.71
C VAL A 140 26.33 -30.68 13.49
N ILE A 141 25.03 -31.01 13.51
CA ILE A 141 24.51 -32.21 14.16
C ILE A 141 25.08 -33.47 13.49
N TRP A 142 25.16 -33.52 12.16
CA TRP A 142 25.77 -34.63 11.43
C TRP A 142 27.24 -34.80 11.82
N ARG A 143 28.07 -33.76 11.72
CA ARG A 143 29.50 -33.85 12.08
C ARG A 143 29.71 -34.32 13.52
N LYS A 144 28.89 -33.82 14.45
CA LYS A 144 28.97 -34.25 15.86
C LYS A 144 28.64 -35.73 16.02
N LYS A 145 27.68 -36.26 15.26
CA LYS A 145 27.31 -37.69 15.27
C LYS A 145 28.37 -38.59 14.63
N HIS A 146 29.05 -38.15 13.57
CA HIS A 146 30.08 -38.94 12.89
C HIS A 146 31.46 -38.91 13.55
N SER A 147 31.76 -37.89 14.37
CA SER A 147 33.02 -37.81 15.14
C SER A 147 33.09 -38.80 16.33
N GLY A 148 31.94 -39.35 16.76
CA GLY A 148 31.85 -40.23 17.94
C GLY A 148 31.99 -41.73 17.69
N ARG A 149 32.42 -42.17 16.50
CA ARG A 149 32.49 -43.61 16.14
C ARG A 149 33.89 -44.08 15.77
N GLU A 150 34.89 -43.62 16.50
CA GLU A 150 36.18 -44.30 16.58
C GLU A 150 36.74 -44.25 18.00
N ARG A 151 36.84 -45.44 18.63
CA ARG A 151 37.70 -45.85 19.77
C ARG A 151 37.01 -46.23 21.12
N ARG A 152 36.65 -47.52 21.18
CA ARG A 152 36.96 -48.59 22.18
C ARG A 152 36.34 -48.60 23.59
N GLU A 153 35.66 -49.72 23.82
CA GLU A 153 35.63 -50.61 25.00
C GLU A 153 36.90 -50.56 25.89
N GLY A 154 36.70 -50.52 27.22
CA GLY A 154 37.74 -50.70 28.26
C GLY A 154 37.43 -49.97 29.58
N SER A 155 37.65 -50.63 30.72
CA SER A 155 37.49 -50.20 32.15
C SER A 155 38.18 -48.86 32.50
N GLU A 156 37.98 -48.13 33.60
CA GLU A 156 37.77 -48.45 35.02
C GLU A 156 37.40 -47.15 35.80
N PHE A 157 36.99 -47.29 37.06
CA PHE A 157 36.50 -46.31 38.05
C PHE A 157 37.31 -45.00 38.26
N SER A 158 36.65 -43.89 38.62
CA SER A 158 36.97 -43.07 39.82
C SER A 158 35.90 -42.02 40.15
N CYS A 159 35.86 -41.60 41.41
CA CYS A 159 34.74 -41.05 42.17
C CYS A 159 34.81 -39.51 42.38
N LEU A 160 33.64 -38.88 42.61
CA LEU A 160 33.35 -37.54 43.20
C LEU A 160 33.86 -36.30 42.44
N THR A 161 33.07 -35.25 42.18
CA THR A 161 32.59 -34.24 43.16
C THR A 161 31.46 -33.40 42.51
N GLY A 162 30.34 -33.16 43.20
CA GLY A 162 29.97 -31.79 43.63
C GLY A 162 28.90 -31.10 42.76
N GLN A 163 27.71 -30.89 43.34
CA GLN A 163 26.57 -30.16 42.77
C GLN A 163 26.85 -28.65 42.60
N ILE A 164 26.29 -28.02 41.56
CA ILE A 164 25.73 -26.65 41.65
C ILE A 164 24.43 -26.60 40.85
N SER A 165 23.33 -26.36 41.58
CA SER A 165 22.02 -25.99 41.08
C SER A 165 22.00 -24.53 40.61
N GLY A 166 21.38 -24.26 39.45
CA GLY A 166 20.98 -22.91 39.04
C GLY A 166 19.83 -22.97 38.03
N PRO A 167 18.77 -22.13 38.16
CA PRO A 167 17.70 -22.03 37.16
C PRO A 167 18.20 -21.17 36.00
N GLY A 168 19.04 -21.77 35.15
CA GLY A 168 19.49 -21.14 33.92
C GLY A 168 18.53 -21.48 32.80
N GLY A 169 17.45 -20.71 32.65
CA GLY A 169 16.66 -20.72 31.42
C GLY A 169 17.62 -20.54 30.25
N SER A 170 17.76 -21.56 29.41
CA SER A 170 18.70 -21.55 28.30
C SER A 170 18.45 -20.29 27.48
N LEU A 171 19.48 -19.50 27.18
CA LEU A 171 19.37 -18.36 26.28
C LEU A 171 18.72 -18.77 24.95
N THR A 172 18.88 -20.03 24.53
CA THR A 172 18.20 -20.58 23.37
C THR A 172 16.68 -20.70 23.54
N ALA A 173 16.20 -21.00 24.75
CA ALA A 173 14.78 -21.05 25.06
C ALA A 173 14.18 -19.64 25.12
N LEU A 174 14.86 -18.70 25.80
CA LEU A 174 14.43 -17.30 25.85
C LEU A 174 14.43 -16.64 24.46
N LEU A 175 15.40 -16.98 23.61
CA LEU A 175 15.45 -16.52 22.22
C LEU A 175 14.34 -17.16 21.37
N LEU A 176 14.03 -18.44 21.58
CA LEU A 176 12.90 -19.10 20.90
C LEU A 176 11.56 -18.52 21.33
N GLU A 177 11.37 -18.25 22.62
CA GLU A 177 10.16 -17.60 23.15
C GLU A 177 10.03 -16.17 22.63
N SER A 178 11.13 -15.40 22.57
CA SER A 178 11.15 -14.05 21.99
C SER A 178 10.90 -14.07 20.46
N THR A 179 11.48 -15.04 19.75
CA THR A 179 11.26 -15.21 18.30
C THR A 179 9.83 -15.65 17.99
N LEU A 180 9.24 -16.51 18.84
CA LEU A 180 7.87 -16.96 18.67
C LEU A 180 6.88 -15.84 19.02
N HIS A 181 7.16 -15.06 20.07
CA HIS A 181 6.37 -13.87 20.43
C HIS A 181 6.36 -12.85 19.29
N THR A 182 7.53 -12.53 18.73
CA THR A 182 7.64 -11.62 17.59
C THR A 182 6.99 -12.18 16.31
N LEU A 183 7.01 -13.50 16.09
CA LEU A 183 6.29 -14.12 14.97
C LEU A 183 4.77 -14.01 15.12
N VAL A 184 4.25 -14.26 16.32
CA VAL A 184 2.80 -14.15 16.60
C VAL A 184 2.34 -12.69 16.52
N GLU A 185 3.16 -11.76 17.00
CA GLU A 185 2.88 -10.33 16.94
C GLU A 185 2.92 -9.80 15.49
N SER A 186 3.83 -10.32 14.66
CA SER A 186 3.87 -10.00 13.23
C SER A 186 2.71 -10.62 12.44
N GLU A 187 2.28 -11.85 12.74
CA GLU A 187 1.06 -12.48 12.18
C GLU A 187 -0.22 -11.71 12.57
N LEU A 188 -0.32 -11.27 13.83
CA LEU A 188 -1.45 -10.47 14.31
C LEU A 188 -1.49 -9.09 13.65
N MET A 189 -0.33 -8.43 13.52
CA MET A 189 -0.19 -7.17 12.79
C MET A 189 -0.53 -7.34 11.30
N LEU A 190 -0.15 -8.47 10.69
CA LEU A 190 -0.50 -8.79 9.30
C LEU A 190 -2.01 -8.97 9.13
N ARG A 191 -2.68 -9.64 10.08
CA ARG A 191 -4.14 -9.80 10.08
C ARG A 191 -4.88 -8.48 10.34
N LEU A 192 -4.39 -7.62 11.24
CA LEU A 192 -4.97 -6.29 11.48
C LEU A 192 -4.79 -5.33 10.31
N THR A 193 -3.75 -5.51 9.50
CA THR A 193 -3.49 -4.69 8.31
C THR A 193 -4.32 -5.16 7.09
N LEU A 194 -4.86 -6.37 7.15
CA LEU A 194 -5.68 -6.99 6.10
C LEU A 194 -7.20 -6.98 6.41
N LEU A 195 -7.59 -6.41 7.55
CA LEU A 195 -8.98 -6.09 7.96
C LEU A 195 -9.25 -4.60 7.75
#